data_AF-A0A922SJJ8-F1
#
_entry.id   AF-A0A922SJJ8-F1
#
_cell.length_a   1.000
_cell.length_b   1.000
_cell.length_c   1.000
_cell.angle_alpha   90.00
_cell.angle_beta   90.00
_cell.angle_gamma   90.00
#
_symmetry.space_group_name_H-M   'P 1'
#
loop_
_entity.id
_entity.type
_entity.pdbx_description
1 polymer ?
#
loop_
_entity_poly.entity_id
_entity_poly.type
_entity_poly.pdbx_seq_one_letter_code
_entity_poly.pdbx_strand_id
1 'polypeptide(L)'
;MILFYRRLNVNQIISHLEEDDDVFAADIFITPPDNWQNSDEDSGDEEFASINNLSRHQLLAEAELRVTRSSQPESRIVNELVGDEETVHSIPSTSSVSQPPQPISSLTVTQPPPKRRRVEVTRKWRFVDIPEKSEKEYCEPDFLENLENPVQFFELFFDEEVFELLRSETEKNAIQKGKHAFRITTTDIKHFIAILLLSGYNSVSRYRMYWEQRVDCTFPTVAALMSRNRFEDLLRYFHVADNNNLDPSDKFAKVRPLWKLLNARWVKYYPGDKNLSIDESMIPYYGKHGTKQHIHGKPIRFGYKSWSICTRLGYLIYGELYQGASTGNTHPELGVGASVVLDLISKLPQGSYSFYFDNFLRHYRC
;
A
#
# COMPACT_ATOMS: atom_id res chain seq x y z
N MET A 1 -41.55 -8.20 -18.71
CA MET A 1 -40.23 -8.49 -18.12
C MET A 1 -39.41 -9.22 -19.16
N ILE A 2 -38.54 -8.53 -19.89
CA ILE A 2 -37.65 -9.14 -20.88
C ILE A 2 -36.30 -9.34 -20.18
N LEU A 3 -35.88 -10.58 -19.98
CA LEU A 3 -34.57 -10.93 -19.44
C LEU A 3 -33.58 -11.00 -20.60
N PHE A 4 -32.66 -10.05 -20.68
CA PHE A 4 -31.49 -10.14 -21.56
C PHE A 4 -30.35 -10.82 -20.80
N TYR A 5 -29.80 -11.90 -21.36
CA TYR A 5 -28.58 -12.54 -20.87
C TYR A 5 -27.43 -12.21 -21.82
N ARG A 6 -26.50 -11.37 -21.37
CA ARG A 6 -25.20 -11.16 -22.02
C ARG A 6 -24.13 -11.22 -20.94
N ARG A 7 -23.10 -12.05 -21.12
CA ARG A 7 -21.91 -12.01 -20.26
C ARG A 7 -21.11 -10.76 -20.62
N LEU A 8 -20.97 -9.86 -19.66
CA LEU A 8 -20.22 -8.60 -19.79
C LEU A 8 -19.31 -8.45 -18.57
N ASN A 9 -18.21 -7.73 -18.72
CA ASN A 9 -17.43 -7.31 -17.54
C ASN A 9 -18.09 -6.09 -16.88
N VAL A 10 -17.74 -5.83 -15.62
CA VAL A 10 -18.31 -4.73 -14.84
C VAL A 10 -18.17 -3.38 -15.54
N ASN A 11 -17.03 -3.10 -16.18
CA ASN A 11 -16.82 -1.85 -16.92
C ASN A 11 -17.81 -1.67 -18.08
N GLN A 12 -18.07 -2.73 -18.84
CA GLN A 12 -19.05 -2.71 -19.95
C GLN A 12 -20.48 -2.51 -19.45
N ILE A 13 -20.81 -3.07 -18.29
CA ILE A 13 -22.12 -2.89 -17.67
C ILE A 13 -22.29 -1.44 -17.20
N ILE A 14 -21.25 -0.85 -16.61
CA ILE A 14 -21.28 0.55 -16.17
C ILE A 14 -21.53 1.48 -17.36
N SER A 15 -20.74 1.35 -18.43
CA SER A 15 -20.93 2.19 -19.63
C SER A 15 -22.33 2.03 -20.24
N HIS A 16 -22.87 0.81 -20.26
CA HIS A 16 -24.23 0.58 -20.76
C HIS A 16 -25.32 1.21 -19.87
N LEU A 17 -25.11 1.28 -18.55
CA LEU A 17 -26.07 1.91 -17.63
C LEU A 17 -25.97 3.43 -17.65
N GLU A 18 -24.81 4.00 -18.00
CA GLU A 18 -24.62 5.44 -18.15
C GLU A 18 -25.19 5.98 -19.48
N GLU A 19 -25.31 5.13 -20.50
CA GLU A 19 -25.80 5.50 -21.83
C GLU A 19 -27.30 5.18 -22.07
N ASP A 20 -27.95 4.37 -21.22
CA ASP A 20 -29.33 3.89 -21.40
C ASP A 20 -30.31 4.55 -20.40
N ASP A 21 -30.92 5.68 -20.81
CA ASP A 21 -31.87 6.48 -20.01
C ASP A 21 -33.15 5.71 -19.60
N ASP A 22 -33.41 4.53 -20.18
CA ASP A 22 -34.61 3.71 -19.93
C ASP A 22 -34.47 2.71 -18.75
N VAL A 23 -33.34 2.77 -18.02
CA VAL A 23 -33.06 1.87 -16.89
C VAL A 23 -33.53 2.46 -15.56
N PHE A 24 -34.59 1.87 -14.97
CA PHE A 24 -35.13 2.31 -13.69
C PHE A 24 -34.40 1.70 -12.48
N ALA A 25 -33.98 0.44 -12.59
CA ALA A 25 -33.21 -0.26 -11.57
C ALA A 25 -32.38 -1.39 -12.20
N ALA A 26 -31.14 -1.53 -11.73
CA ALA A 26 -30.21 -2.57 -12.14
C ALA A 26 -29.60 -3.27 -10.93
N ASP A 27 -29.74 -4.60 -10.86
CA ASP A 27 -28.96 -5.42 -9.94
C ASP A 27 -27.73 -5.96 -10.68
N ILE A 28 -26.54 -5.70 -10.15
CA ILE A 28 -25.26 -6.18 -10.71
C ILE A 28 -24.67 -7.21 -9.76
N PHE A 29 -24.51 -8.45 -10.24
CA PHE A 29 -23.80 -9.49 -9.51
C PHE A 29 -22.39 -9.63 -10.08
N ILE A 30 -21.38 -9.26 -9.31
CA ILE A 30 -19.98 -9.39 -9.69
C ILE A 30 -19.47 -10.76 -9.26
N THR A 31 -18.98 -11.56 -10.20
CA THR A 31 -18.33 -12.83 -9.87
C THR A 31 -16.98 -12.58 -9.20
N PRO A 32 -16.61 -13.34 -8.15
CA PRO A 32 -15.29 -13.24 -7.56
C PRO A 32 -14.21 -13.53 -8.63
N PRO A 33 -13.14 -12.73 -8.73
CA PRO A 33 -12.09 -12.97 -9.72
C PRO A 33 -11.36 -14.30 -9.47
N ASP A 34 -10.98 -15.00 -10.54
CA ASP A 34 -10.31 -16.32 -10.48
C ASP A 34 -8.99 -16.30 -9.68
N ASN A 35 -8.32 -15.13 -9.61
CA ASN A 35 -7.05 -14.90 -8.91
C ASN A 35 -7.19 -14.10 -7.60
N TRP A 36 -8.33 -14.21 -6.90
CA TRP A 36 -8.58 -13.55 -5.59
C TRP A 36 -7.48 -13.77 -4.54
N GLN A 37 -6.64 -14.79 -4.72
CA GLN A 37 -5.50 -15.10 -3.87
C GLN A 37 -4.38 -14.04 -3.88
N ASN A 38 -4.35 -13.16 -4.89
CA ASN A 38 -3.29 -12.17 -5.12
C ASN A 38 -3.79 -10.72 -5.06
N SER A 39 -5.02 -10.44 -4.63
CA SER A 39 -5.49 -9.05 -4.51
C SER A 39 -4.98 -8.44 -3.21
N ASP A 40 -3.78 -7.88 -3.28
CA ASP A 40 -3.20 -6.99 -2.27
C ASP A 40 -3.55 -5.51 -2.52
N GLU A 41 -4.48 -5.26 -3.44
CA GLU A 41 -5.08 -3.95 -3.71
C GLU A 41 -6.03 -3.58 -2.56
N ASP A 42 -5.69 -2.51 -1.84
CA ASP A 42 -6.52 -1.89 -0.81
C ASP A 42 -7.85 -1.41 -1.43
N SER A 43 -8.98 -1.90 -0.89
CA SER A 43 -10.29 -1.39 -1.25
C SER A 43 -10.44 0.01 -0.64
N GLY A 44 -10.48 1.04 -1.49
CA GLY A 44 -10.61 2.43 -1.04
C GLY A 44 -11.85 2.69 -0.18
N ASP A 45 -11.92 3.91 0.39
CA ASP A 45 -12.92 4.35 1.39
C ASP A 45 -14.26 3.59 1.36
N GLU A 46 -14.49 2.78 2.39
CA GLU A 46 -15.72 2.01 2.59
C GLU A 46 -16.89 2.87 3.14
N GLU A 47 -16.65 4.16 3.41
CA GLU A 47 -17.65 5.04 4.02
C GLU A 47 -18.82 5.33 3.06
N PHE A 48 -18.57 5.28 1.74
CA PHE A 48 -19.59 5.33 0.70
C PHE A 48 -19.24 4.38 -0.44
N ALA A 49 -20.06 3.34 -0.64
CA ALA A 49 -19.96 2.47 -1.81
C ALA A 49 -20.36 3.26 -3.07
N SER A 50 -19.37 3.75 -3.81
CA SER A 50 -19.54 4.40 -5.11
C SER A 50 -18.89 3.55 -6.20
N ILE A 51 -19.48 3.56 -7.40
CA ILE A 51 -19.00 2.80 -8.56
C ILE A 51 -17.58 3.23 -8.98
N ASN A 52 -17.19 4.45 -8.61
CA ASN A 52 -15.86 5.01 -8.81
C ASN A 52 -14.78 4.40 -7.89
N ASN A 53 -15.18 3.60 -6.89
CA ASN A 53 -14.27 3.00 -5.90
C ASN A 53 -13.87 1.56 -6.27
N LEU A 54 -14.21 1.08 -7.48
CA LEU A 54 -13.88 -0.27 -7.93
C LEU A 54 -12.43 -0.37 -8.42
N SER A 55 -11.71 -1.39 -7.97
CA SER A 55 -10.34 -1.67 -8.42
C SER A 55 -10.32 -2.16 -9.88
N ARG A 56 -9.14 -2.13 -10.52
CA ARG A 56 -9.00 -2.61 -11.90
C ARG A 56 -9.45 -4.07 -12.06
N HIS A 57 -9.16 -4.91 -11.07
CA HIS A 57 -9.59 -6.30 -11.08
C HIS A 57 -11.11 -6.44 -10.94
N GLN A 58 -11.75 -5.59 -10.15
CA GLN A 58 -13.21 -5.57 -10.00
C GLN A 58 -13.91 -5.05 -11.26
N LEU A 59 -13.34 -4.07 -11.95
CA LEU A 59 -13.87 -3.56 -13.23
C LEU A 59 -13.79 -4.60 -14.36
N LEU A 60 -12.81 -5.51 -14.29
CA LEU A 60 -12.60 -6.57 -15.28
C LEU A 60 -13.30 -7.89 -14.91
N ALA A 61 -13.85 -8.00 -13.70
CA ALA A 61 -14.57 -9.18 -13.26
C ALA A 61 -15.82 -9.42 -14.13
N GLU A 62 -16.14 -10.69 -14.41
CA GLU A 62 -17.40 -11.02 -15.06
C GLU A 62 -18.55 -10.63 -14.14
N ALA A 63 -19.61 -10.06 -14.70
CA ALA A 63 -20.78 -9.68 -13.93
C ALA A 63 -22.09 -10.02 -14.66
N GLU A 64 -23.10 -10.37 -13.88
CA GLU A 64 -24.47 -10.57 -14.35
C GLU A 64 -25.27 -9.29 -14.08
N LEU A 65 -25.83 -8.73 -15.15
CA LEU A 65 -26.71 -7.56 -15.08
C LEU A 65 -28.17 -7.99 -15.16
N ARG A 66 -28.99 -7.57 -14.20
CA ARG A 66 -30.45 -7.70 -14.25
C ARG A 66 -31.09 -6.32 -14.29
N VAL A 67 -31.70 -5.98 -15.42
CA VAL A 67 -32.32 -4.68 -15.66
C VAL A 67 -33.83 -4.77 -15.53
N THR A 68 -34.43 -3.85 -14.80
CA THR A 68 -35.88 -3.60 -14.81
C THR A 68 -36.16 -2.35 -15.64
N ARG A 69 -36.80 -2.52 -16.81
CA ARG A 69 -37.20 -1.42 -17.72
C ARG A 69 -38.64 -0.99 -17.45
N SER A 70 -38.94 0.29 -17.66
CA SER A 70 -40.31 0.79 -17.56
C SER A 70 -41.18 0.21 -18.69
N SER A 71 -42.38 -0.26 -18.35
CA SER A 71 -43.39 -0.62 -19.34
C SER A 71 -44.36 0.54 -19.50
N GLN A 72 -44.16 1.40 -20.50
CA GLN A 72 -45.28 2.10 -21.11
C GLN A 72 -45.65 1.43 -22.44
N PRO A 73 -46.94 1.20 -22.71
CA PRO A 73 -47.37 0.60 -23.96
C PRO A 73 -47.57 1.71 -24.99
N GLU A 74 -46.59 1.98 -25.85
CA GLU A 74 -46.92 2.53 -27.17
C GLU A 74 -46.14 1.82 -28.27
N SER A 75 -46.95 1.21 -29.14
CA SER A 75 -46.59 0.62 -30.41
C SER A 75 -45.85 1.60 -31.32
N ARG A 76 -44.63 1.26 -31.74
CA ARG A 76 -44.15 1.56 -33.08
C ARG A 76 -43.48 0.35 -33.69
N ILE A 77 -44.28 -0.38 -34.46
CA ILE A 77 -43.77 -1.15 -35.59
C ILE A 77 -43.17 -0.11 -36.55
N VAL A 78 -41.87 -0.19 -36.79
CA VAL A 78 -41.29 0.24 -38.06
C VAL A 78 -40.39 -0.91 -38.52
N ASN A 79 -40.94 -1.69 -39.46
CA ASN A 79 -40.18 -2.57 -40.32
C ASN A 79 -39.33 -1.73 -41.30
N GLU A 80 -38.29 -2.38 -41.82
CA GLU A 80 -37.50 -2.03 -43.01
C GLU A 80 -36.43 -0.95 -42.87
N LEU A 81 -35.18 -1.41 -42.75
CA LEU A 81 -34.21 -1.28 -43.84
C LEU A 81 -33.54 -2.65 -44.08
N VAL A 82 -33.75 -3.17 -45.29
CA VAL A 82 -33.13 -4.36 -45.91
C VAL A 82 -32.18 -3.86 -47.00
N GLY A 83 -31.09 -4.62 -47.23
CA GLY A 83 -30.23 -4.58 -48.43
C GLY A 83 -28.90 -3.88 -48.15
N ASP A 84 -27.72 -4.42 -48.46
CA ASP A 84 -27.25 -5.43 -49.42
C ASP A 84 -25.83 -5.90 -48.94
N GLU A 85 -25.10 -6.91 -49.41
CA GLU A 85 -25.25 -8.14 -50.19
C GLU A 85 -23.93 -8.95 -49.97
N GLU A 86 -24.02 -10.27 -50.07
CA GLU A 86 -23.03 -11.27 -50.53
C GLU A 86 -21.49 -11.04 -50.41
N THR A 87 -20.77 -11.99 -49.79
CA THR A 87 -20.05 -13.07 -50.53
C THR A 87 -19.40 -14.11 -49.62
N VAL A 88 -19.48 -15.37 -50.06
CA VAL A 88 -18.95 -16.60 -49.47
C VAL A 88 -17.63 -16.98 -50.15
N HIS A 89 -16.61 -17.39 -49.38
CA HIS A 89 -15.50 -18.31 -49.75
C HIS A 89 -14.73 -18.67 -48.47
N SER A 90 -14.23 -19.87 -48.13
CA SER A 90 -14.28 -21.25 -48.63
C SER A 90 -13.70 -22.14 -47.51
N ILE A 91 -14.14 -23.39 -47.42
CA ILE A 91 -13.67 -24.45 -46.49
C ILE A 91 -12.29 -25.01 -46.96
N PRO A 92 -11.53 -25.81 -46.16
CA PRO A 92 -11.82 -27.24 -46.13
C PRO A 92 -11.73 -27.92 -44.74
N SER A 93 -12.53 -28.96 -44.64
CA SER A 93 -12.77 -29.86 -43.53
C SER A 93 -11.66 -30.92 -43.40
N THR A 94 -11.42 -31.39 -42.17
CA THR A 94 -11.13 -32.83 -41.95
C THR A 94 -11.97 -33.35 -40.79
N SER A 95 -12.72 -34.38 -41.13
CA SER A 95 -13.70 -35.14 -40.39
C SER A 95 -13.10 -36.13 -39.39
N SER A 96 -13.77 -36.32 -38.25
CA SER A 96 -14.08 -37.68 -37.79
C SER A 96 -15.35 -37.68 -36.93
N VAL A 97 -16.30 -38.46 -37.43
CA VAL A 97 -17.66 -38.69 -36.95
C VAL A 97 -17.67 -39.57 -35.69
N SER A 98 -18.51 -39.23 -34.72
CA SER A 98 -19.22 -40.23 -33.90
C SER A 98 -20.56 -39.67 -33.42
N GLN A 99 -21.63 -40.39 -33.77
CA GLN A 99 -23.02 -40.16 -33.40
C GLN A 99 -23.35 -40.78 -32.00
N PRO A 100 -24.53 -40.51 -31.42
CA PRO A 100 -24.70 -40.14 -30.02
C PRO A 100 -25.20 -41.30 -29.13
N PRO A 101 -25.16 -41.14 -27.79
CA PRO A 101 -26.06 -41.85 -26.90
C PRO A 101 -27.19 -40.94 -26.36
N GLN A 102 -28.30 -41.63 -26.14
CA GLN A 102 -29.66 -41.25 -25.73
C GLN A 102 -29.75 -40.66 -24.30
N PRO A 103 -30.91 -40.07 -23.91
CA PRO A 103 -31.03 -39.24 -22.72
C PRO A 103 -31.10 -40.06 -21.44
N ILE A 104 -30.28 -39.70 -20.44
CA ILE A 104 -30.30 -40.30 -19.11
C ILE A 104 -30.59 -39.20 -18.08
N SER A 105 -31.79 -39.32 -17.51
CA SER A 105 -32.11 -39.24 -16.08
C SER A 105 -31.69 -37.98 -15.31
N SER A 106 -32.71 -37.17 -14.98
CA SER A 106 -32.84 -36.35 -13.77
C SER A 106 -31.56 -36.10 -12.97
N LEU A 107 -30.85 -35.02 -13.32
CA LEU A 107 -29.98 -34.34 -12.37
C LEU A 107 -30.88 -33.65 -11.35
N THR A 108 -30.87 -34.19 -10.14
CA THR A 108 -31.45 -33.59 -8.94
C THR A 108 -30.93 -32.16 -8.84
N VAL A 109 -31.83 -31.18 -9.00
CA VAL A 109 -31.55 -29.80 -8.62
C VAL A 109 -31.35 -29.82 -7.11
N THR A 110 -30.10 -29.88 -6.66
CA THR A 110 -29.75 -29.63 -5.27
C THR A 110 -30.16 -28.20 -4.99
N GLN A 111 -31.22 -28.02 -4.21
CA GLN A 111 -31.61 -26.70 -3.76
C GLN A 111 -30.41 -26.06 -3.05
N PRO A 112 -30.15 -24.76 -3.29
CA PRO A 112 -29.13 -24.05 -2.53
C PRO A 112 -29.42 -24.24 -1.03
N PRO A 113 -28.38 -24.44 -0.19
CA PRO A 113 -28.59 -24.59 1.24
C PRO A 113 -29.44 -23.42 1.74
N PRO A 114 -30.40 -23.65 2.65
CA PRO A 114 -31.26 -22.60 3.16
C PRO A 114 -30.37 -21.47 3.66
N LYS A 115 -30.58 -20.25 3.13
CA LYS A 115 -29.85 -19.05 3.57
C LYS A 115 -29.83 -19.07 5.09
N ARG A 116 -28.65 -19.26 5.69
CA ARG A 116 -28.49 -19.17 7.15
C ARG A 116 -29.14 -17.85 7.55
N ARG A 117 -30.24 -17.94 8.32
CA ARG A 117 -30.97 -16.78 8.81
C ARG A 117 -29.93 -15.89 9.49
N ARG A 118 -29.60 -14.76 8.85
CA ARG A 118 -28.66 -13.79 9.40
C ARG A 118 -29.27 -13.41 10.73
N VAL A 119 -28.65 -13.84 11.83
CA VAL A 119 -29.07 -13.37 13.15
C VAL A 119 -28.79 -11.88 13.10
N GLU A 120 -29.85 -11.12 12.90
CA GLU A 120 -29.80 -9.67 12.99
C GLU A 120 -29.46 -9.38 14.44
N VAL A 121 -28.16 -9.20 14.70
CA VAL A 121 -27.70 -8.74 16.00
C VAL A 121 -28.19 -7.30 16.09
N THR A 122 -29.40 -7.12 16.61
CA THR A 122 -29.95 -5.81 16.92
C THR A 122 -29.14 -5.22 18.04
N ARG A 123 -28.07 -4.49 17.68
CA ARG A 123 -27.29 -3.71 18.62
C ARG A 123 -28.11 -2.45 18.94
N LYS A 124 -28.57 -2.33 20.18
CA LYS A 124 -29.11 -1.07 20.67
C LYS A 124 -27.94 -0.16 20.96
N TRP A 125 -27.70 0.80 20.09
CA TRP A 125 -26.77 1.90 20.36
C TRP A 125 -27.20 2.58 21.66
N ARG A 126 -26.27 2.62 22.62
CA ARG A 126 -26.46 3.36 23.86
C ARG A 126 -25.61 4.60 23.76
N PHE A 127 -26.25 5.77 23.84
CA PHE A 127 -25.56 7.04 23.97
C PHE A 127 -25.15 7.18 25.43
N VAL A 128 -24.00 6.62 25.77
CA VAL A 128 -23.40 6.68 27.11
C VAL A 128 -21.94 7.02 26.89
N ASP A 129 -21.45 8.00 27.64
CA ASP A 129 -20.03 8.33 27.62
C ASP A 129 -19.24 7.09 28.01
N ILE A 130 -18.24 6.76 27.22
CA ILE A 130 -17.33 5.67 27.56
C ILE A 130 -16.65 6.10 28.85
N PRO A 131 -16.79 5.35 29.96
CA PRO A 131 -16.15 5.72 31.20
C PRO A 131 -14.66 5.86 30.93
N GLU A 132 -14.10 7.02 31.30
CA GLU A 132 -12.70 7.34 31.09
C GLU A 132 -11.88 6.23 31.75
N LYS A 133 -11.26 5.38 30.93
CA LYS A 133 -10.27 4.44 31.44
C LYS A 133 -9.10 5.30 31.85
N SER A 134 -8.71 5.25 33.12
CA SER A 134 -7.46 5.84 33.58
C SER A 134 -6.36 5.36 32.62
N GLU A 135 -5.73 6.30 31.91
CA GLU A 135 -4.54 5.95 31.14
C GLU A 135 -3.55 5.33 32.12
N LYS A 136 -2.94 4.20 31.72
CA LYS A 136 -1.86 3.64 32.52
C LYS A 136 -0.80 4.71 32.67
N GLU A 137 -0.32 4.88 33.89
CA GLU A 137 0.77 5.79 34.22
C GLU A 137 1.95 5.48 33.28
N TYR A 138 2.41 6.50 32.56
CA TYR A 138 3.57 6.37 31.69
C TYR A 138 4.78 6.09 32.57
N CYS A 139 5.36 4.89 32.43
CA CYS A 139 6.61 4.55 33.07
C CYS A 139 7.73 4.94 32.11
N GLU A 140 8.58 5.87 32.51
CA GLU A 140 9.73 6.27 31.71
C GLU A 140 10.69 5.09 31.57
N PRO A 141 11.05 4.69 30.33
CA PRO A 141 12.01 3.61 30.13
C PRO A 141 13.42 3.97 30.58
N ASP A 142 14.15 3.02 31.15
CA ASP A 142 15.53 3.19 31.65
C ASP A 142 16.49 3.79 30.61
N PHE A 143 16.29 3.50 29.31
CA PHE A 143 17.16 4.02 28.25
C PHE A 143 16.97 5.53 27.98
N LEU A 144 15.96 6.15 28.56
CA LEU A 144 15.77 7.61 28.55
C LEU A 144 16.46 8.28 29.74
N GLU A 145 16.90 7.51 30.75
CA GLU A 145 17.63 8.06 31.88
C GLU A 145 18.91 8.75 31.39
N ASN A 146 19.15 9.98 31.87
CA ASN A 146 20.32 10.79 31.55
C ASN A 146 20.38 11.36 30.11
N LEU A 147 19.28 11.34 29.36
CA LEU A 147 19.17 12.10 28.11
C LEU A 147 18.65 13.52 28.41
N GLU A 148 19.51 14.51 28.21
CA GLU A 148 19.26 15.90 28.59
C GLU A 148 18.86 16.79 27.42
N ASN A 149 19.20 16.40 26.18
CA ASN A 149 18.96 17.25 25.01
C ASN A 149 18.51 16.47 23.76
N PRO A 150 17.78 17.12 22.83
CA PRO A 150 17.22 16.47 21.63
C PRO A 150 18.21 15.72 20.74
N VAL A 151 19.50 16.11 20.74
CA VAL A 151 20.52 15.42 19.95
C VAL A 151 20.79 14.04 20.51
N GLN A 152 20.82 13.88 21.84
CA GLN A 152 21.01 12.57 22.48
C GLN A 152 19.86 11.61 22.18
N PHE A 153 18.61 12.11 22.14
CA PHE A 153 17.46 11.30 21.70
C PHE A 153 17.58 10.88 20.24
N PHE A 154 18.04 11.78 19.35
CA PHE A 154 18.27 11.46 17.95
C PHE A 154 19.38 10.40 17.78
N GLU A 155 20.45 10.51 18.55
CA GLU A 155 21.61 9.61 18.50
C GLU A 155 21.33 8.20 19.08
N LEU A 156 20.17 7.97 19.72
CA LEU A 156 19.67 6.60 19.96
C LEU A 156 19.44 5.85 18.63
N PHE A 157 18.95 6.55 17.61
CA PHE A 157 18.58 5.96 16.31
C PHE A 157 19.66 6.16 15.24
N PHE A 158 20.40 7.25 15.32
CA PHE A 158 21.55 7.55 14.47
C PHE A 158 22.79 7.57 15.35
N ASP A 159 23.25 6.40 15.75
CA ASP A 159 24.49 6.24 16.51
C ASP A 159 25.72 6.22 15.60
N GLU A 160 26.91 6.03 16.18
CA GLU A 160 28.17 6.01 15.43
C GLU A 160 28.18 4.93 14.34
N GLU A 161 27.56 3.76 14.56
CA GLU A 161 27.48 2.70 13.55
C GLU A 161 26.64 3.14 12.35
N VAL A 162 25.50 3.81 12.58
CA VAL A 162 24.69 4.36 11.48
C VAL A 162 25.47 5.43 10.73
N PHE A 163 26.10 6.38 11.43
CA PHE A 163 26.88 7.42 10.77
C PHE A 163 28.07 6.87 9.98
N GLU A 164 28.70 5.83 10.49
CA GLU A 164 29.81 5.13 9.86
C GLU A 164 29.35 4.40 8.57
N LEU A 165 28.19 3.75 8.59
CA LEU A 165 27.56 3.18 7.39
C LEU A 165 27.31 4.27 6.34
N LEU A 166 26.64 5.35 6.73
CA LEU A 166 26.32 6.46 5.82
C LEU A 166 27.59 7.05 5.21
N ARG A 167 28.64 7.23 6.01
CA ARG A 167 29.92 7.77 5.57
C ARG A 167 30.63 6.82 4.61
N SER A 168 30.80 5.56 4.99
CA SER A 168 31.55 4.56 4.20
C SER A 168 30.91 4.35 2.83
N GLU A 169 29.60 4.14 2.79
CA GLU A 169 28.91 3.84 1.53
C GLU A 169 28.76 5.07 0.64
N THR A 170 28.60 6.26 1.21
CA THR A 170 28.62 7.52 0.43
C THR A 170 30.00 7.76 -0.20
N GLU A 171 31.09 7.55 0.54
CA GLU A 171 32.45 7.69 0.00
C GLU A 171 32.72 6.66 -1.10
N LYS A 172 32.36 5.39 -0.85
CA LYS A 172 32.49 4.31 -1.82
C LYS A 172 31.73 4.60 -3.11
N ASN A 173 30.48 5.06 -3.02
CA ASN A 173 29.67 5.44 -4.19
C ASN A 173 30.28 6.61 -4.98
N ALA A 174 30.89 7.58 -4.30
CA ALA A 174 31.59 8.67 -4.98
C ALA A 174 32.80 8.18 -5.77
N ILE A 175 33.60 7.28 -5.18
CA ILE A 175 34.76 6.65 -5.83
C ILE A 175 34.31 5.80 -7.03
N GLN A 176 33.26 5.00 -6.89
CA GLN A 176 32.67 4.19 -7.97
C GLN A 176 32.19 5.05 -9.15
N LYS A 177 31.72 6.27 -8.89
CA LYS A 177 31.33 7.25 -9.92
C LYS A 177 32.49 8.10 -10.46
N GLY A 178 33.74 7.71 -10.18
CA GLY A 178 34.95 8.34 -10.73
C GLY A 178 35.51 9.50 -9.90
N LYS A 179 34.95 9.81 -8.73
CA LYS A 179 35.47 10.86 -7.84
C LYS A 179 36.47 10.28 -6.84
N HIS A 180 37.59 9.77 -7.35
CA HIS A 180 38.58 8.98 -6.57
C HIS A 180 39.16 9.71 -5.34
N ALA A 181 39.26 11.04 -5.38
CA ALA A 181 39.74 11.87 -4.27
C ALA A 181 38.64 12.32 -3.29
N PHE A 182 37.40 11.84 -3.46
CA PHE A 182 36.32 12.19 -2.54
C PHE A 182 36.56 11.57 -1.17
N ARG A 183 36.63 12.41 -0.13
CA ARG A 183 36.75 11.99 1.26
C ARG A 183 35.73 12.73 2.11
N ILE A 184 35.13 12.05 3.08
CA ILE A 184 34.17 12.60 4.05
C ILE A 184 34.40 12.03 5.44
N THR A 185 33.97 12.74 6.48
CA THR A 185 33.95 12.25 7.88
C THR A 185 32.52 11.99 8.34
N THR A 186 32.35 11.35 9.50
CA THR A 186 31.02 11.22 10.13
C THR A 186 30.45 12.60 10.48
N THR A 187 31.30 13.58 10.83
CA THR A 187 30.89 14.98 11.01
C THR A 187 30.29 15.60 9.74
N ASP A 188 30.87 15.35 8.56
CA ASP A 188 30.26 15.79 7.30
C ASP A 188 28.85 15.23 7.13
N ILE A 189 28.62 13.95 7.45
CA ILE A 189 27.30 13.33 7.40
C ILE A 189 26.35 13.93 8.44
N LYS A 190 26.80 14.15 9.69
CA LYS A 190 26.01 14.82 10.74
C LYS A 190 25.54 16.20 10.28
N HIS A 191 26.44 17.01 9.71
CA HIS A 191 26.11 18.32 9.17
C HIS A 191 25.10 18.24 8.01
N PHE A 192 25.30 17.27 7.10
CA PHE A 192 24.37 17.03 6.00
C PHE A 192 22.96 16.69 6.49
N ILE A 193 22.84 15.77 7.44
CA ILE A 193 21.54 15.39 8.04
C ILE A 193 20.93 16.57 8.81
N ALA A 194 21.73 17.35 9.55
CA ALA A 194 21.24 18.53 10.25
C ALA A 194 20.60 19.56 9.29
N ILE A 195 21.21 19.78 8.12
CA ILE A 195 20.65 20.65 7.08
C ILE A 195 19.36 20.05 6.49
N LEU A 196 19.29 18.74 6.30
CA LEU A 196 18.05 18.07 5.85
C LEU A 196 16.91 18.22 6.87
N LEU A 197 17.19 18.02 8.16
CA LEU A 197 16.22 18.22 9.24
C LEU A 197 15.74 19.68 9.30
N LEU A 198 16.67 20.64 9.21
CA LEU A 198 16.35 22.07 9.11
C LEU A 198 15.41 22.35 7.95
N SER A 199 15.69 21.75 6.79
CA SER A 199 14.88 21.98 5.59
C SER A 199 13.45 21.47 5.67
N GLY A 200 13.17 20.54 6.59
CA GLY A 200 11.84 20.00 6.82
C GLY A 200 10.92 20.97 7.57
N TYR A 201 11.45 21.70 8.57
CA TYR A 201 10.65 22.65 9.36
C TYR A 201 10.75 24.09 8.86
N ASN A 202 11.87 24.45 8.22
CA ASN A 202 12.09 25.78 7.64
C ASN A 202 12.40 25.64 6.14
N SER A 203 11.35 25.33 5.39
CA SER A 203 11.48 25.08 3.96
C SER A 203 11.59 26.37 3.15
N VAL A 204 12.46 26.36 2.14
CA VAL A 204 12.63 27.42 1.14
C VAL A 204 12.36 26.88 -0.25
N SER A 205 12.02 27.76 -1.20
CA SER A 205 11.61 27.33 -2.55
C SER A 205 12.69 26.54 -3.32
N ARG A 206 13.97 26.77 -3.01
CA ARG A 206 15.10 26.05 -3.62
C ARG A 206 16.18 25.85 -2.56
N TYR A 207 16.68 24.63 -2.37
CA TYR A 207 17.68 24.34 -1.33
C TYR A 207 18.93 25.24 -1.39
N ARG A 208 19.34 25.72 -2.59
CA ARG A 208 20.46 26.66 -2.74
C ARG A 208 20.26 27.97 -1.98
N MET A 209 19.02 28.35 -1.67
CA MET A 209 18.69 29.55 -0.90
C MET A 209 19.21 29.48 0.54
N TYR A 210 19.45 28.30 1.12
CA TYR A 210 20.12 28.22 2.43
C TYR A 210 21.55 28.79 2.44
N TRP A 211 22.13 29.04 1.27
CA TRP A 211 23.45 29.67 1.11
C TRP A 211 23.37 31.04 0.42
N GLU A 212 22.18 31.59 0.19
CA GLU A 212 22.05 32.95 -0.33
C GLU A 212 22.42 33.99 0.75
N GLN A 213 23.05 35.09 0.34
CA GLN A 213 23.48 36.18 1.24
C GLN A 213 22.47 37.34 1.28
N ARG A 214 21.32 37.20 0.60
CA ARG A 214 20.27 38.22 0.62
C ARG A 214 19.63 38.29 2.00
N VAL A 215 19.29 39.51 2.44
CA VAL A 215 18.81 39.77 3.81
C VAL A 215 17.55 38.98 4.18
N ASP A 216 16.70 38.69 3.19
CA ASP A 216 15.44 37.95 3.33
C ASP A 216 15.60 36.43 3.17
N CYS A 217 16.78 35.95 2.79
CA CYS A 217 17.06 34.54 2.48
C CYS A 217 18.35 34.02 3.13
N THR A 218 18.96 34.78 4.06
CA THR A 218 20.25 34.42 4.66
C THR A 218 20.08 33.44 5.82
N PHE A 219 20.87 32.36 5.78
CA PHE A 219 20.97 31.39 6.86
C PHE A 219 22.43 31.23 7.28
N PRO A 220 22.97 32.16 8.09
CA PRO A 220 24.40 32.18 8.45
C PRO A 220 24.88 30.85 9.06
N THR A 221 24.03 30.22 9.87
CA THR A 221 24.32 28.92 10.49
C THR A 221 24.54 27.81 9.47
N VAL A 222 23.75 27.75 8.39
CA VAL A 222 23.91 26.71 7.36
C VAL A 222 25.20 26.90 6.57
N ALA A 223 25.47 28.14 6.15
CA ALA A 223 26.69 28.47 5.43
C ALA A 223 27.96 28.24 6.26
N ALA A 224 27.88 28.46 7.58
CA ALA A 224 28.97 28.17 8.51
C ALA A 224 29.18 26.66 8.73
N LEU A 225 28.11 25.86 8.70
CA LEU A 225 28.16 24.42 8.97
C LEU A 225 28.76 23.62 7.79
N MET A 226 28.38 23.97 6.56
CA MET A 226 28.83 23.28 5.36
C MET A 226 28.72 24.19 4.14
N SER A 227 29.70 24.13 3.22
CA SER A 227 29.59 24.86 1.95
C SER A 227 28.52 24.28 1.02
N ARG A 228 27.89 25.12 0.22
CA ARG A 228 26.89 24.71 -0.78
C ARG A 228 27.40 23.59 -1.69
N ASN A 229 28.62 23.72 -2.19
CA ASN A 229 29.21 22.73 -3.10
C ASN A 229 29.42 21.37 -2.41
N ARG A 230 29.82 21.38 -1.13
CA ARG A 230 29.95 20.15 -0.34
C ARG A 230 28.60 19.48 -0.08
N PHE A 231 27.57 20.27 0.21
CA PHE A 231 26.19 19.77 0.34
C PHE A 231 25.67 19.17 -0.98
N GLU A 232 25.91 19.82 -2.11
CA GLU A 232 25.54 19.31 -3.45
C GLU A 232 26.29 18.03 -3.81
N ASP A 233 27.58 17.93 -3.44
CA ASP A 233 28.34 16.70 -3.58
C ASP A 233 27.73 15.57 -2.75
N LEU A 234 27.40 15.83 -1.48
CA LEU A 234 26.74 14.84 -0.62
C LEU A 234 25.37 14.45 -1.18
N LEU A 235 24.52 15.39 -1.62
CA LEU A 235 23.26 15.06 -2.31
C LEU A 235 23.47 14.13 -3.53
N ARG A 236 24.55 14.33 -4.29
CA ARG A 236 24.84 13.56 -5.51
C ARG A 236 25.35 12.14 -5.21
N TYR A 237 26.15 12.00 -4.16
CA TYR A 237 26.87 10.76 -3.85
C TYR A 237 26.32 10.01 -2.64
N PHE A 238 25.36 10.58 -1.89
CA PHE A 238 24.77 9.95 -0.72
C PHE A 238 24.33 8.52 -1.03
N HIS A 239 24.81 7.59 -0.21
CA HIS A 239 24.53 6.18 -0.39
C HIS A 239 24.61 5.43 0.95
N VAL A 240 23.92 4.30 1.02
CA VAL A 240 23.75 3.53 2.26
C VAL A 240 23.92 2.01 2.04
N ALA A 241 24.45 1.62 0.88
CA ALA A 241 24.71 0.24 0.50
C ALA A 241 25.89 0.18 -0.48
N ASP A 242 26.51 -0.99 -0.66
CA ASP A 242 27.53 -1.16 -1.69
C ASP A 242 26.89 -1.62 -3.01
N ASN A 243 27.01 -0.82 -4.08
CA ASN A 243 26.47 -1.20 -5.39
C ASN A 243 27.07 -2.49 -5.96
N ASN A 244 28.25 -2.91 -5.51
CA ASN A 244 28.89 -4.14 -5.97
C ASN A 244 28.39 -5.40 -5.24
N ASN A 245 27.61 -5.23 -4.17
CA ASN A 245 27.14 -6.33 -3.32
C ASN A 245 25.66 -6.15 -2.95
N LEU A 246 24.82 -5.94 -3.98
CA LEU A 246 23.37 -5.83 -3.81
C LEU A 246 22.71 -7.19 -4.03
N ASP A 247 21.76 -7.53 -3.17
CA ASP A 247 20.88 -8.66 -3.38
C ASP A 247 19.88 -8.35 -4.50
N PRO A 248 19.92 -9.06 -5.65
CA PRO A 248 19.03 -8.79 -6.77
C PRO A 248 17.57 -9.16 -6.48
N SER A 249 17.30 -9.96 -5.44
CA SER A 249 15.95 -10.34 -5.03
C SER A 249 15.25 -9.28 -4.17
N ASP A 250 16.01 -8.38 -3.53
CA ASP A 250 15.49 -7.29 -2.70
C ASP A 250 15.38 -6.00 -3.51
N LYS A 251 14.15 -5.57 -3.81
CA LYS A 251 13.89 -4.34 -4.57
C LYS A 251 14.29 -3.07 -3.78
N PHE A 252 14.55 -3.21 -2.48
CA PHE A 252 15.06 -2.15 -1.62
C PHE A 252 16.52 -2.37 -1.19
N ALA A 253 17.27 -3.24 -1.88
CA ALA A 253 18.66 -3.57 -1.52
C ALA A 253 19.56 -2.34 -1.27
N LYS A 254 19.32 -1.23 -2.00
CA LYS A 254 20.08 0.02 -1.88
C LYS A 254 19.83 0.80 -0.58
N VAL A 255 18.74 0.52 0.14
CA VAL A 255 18.42 1.15 1.43
C VAL A 255 18.38 0.13 2.59
N ARG A 256 18.40 -1.16 2.26
CA ARG A 256 18.27 -2.26 3.22
C ARG A 256 19.28 -2.23 4.37
N PRO A 257 20.57 -1.89 4.17
CA PRO A 257 21.52 -1.85 5.29
C PRO A 257 21.11 -0.83 6.36
N LEU A 258 20.76 0.40 5.94
CA LEU A 258 20.26 1.43 6.85
C LEU A 258 18.94 1.00 7.50
N TRP A 259 18.00 0.46 6.72
CA TRP A 259 16.70 0.04 7.23
C TRP A 259 16.83 -1.04 8.32
N LYS A 260 17.74 -2.01 8.14
CA LYS A 260 18.02 -3.04 9.15
C LYS A 260 18.61 -2.44 10.43
N LEU A 261 19.54 -1.49 10.32
CA LEU A 261 20.09 -0.80 11.48
C LEU A 261 19.02 -0.03 12.25
N LEU A 262 18.15 0.69 11.54
CA LEU A 262 17.07 1.45 12.16
C LEU A 262 16.03 0.54 12.81
N ASN A 263 15.60 -0.53 12.15
CA ASN A 263 14.70 -1.54 12.75
C ASN A 263 15.27 -2.14 14.04
N ALA A 264 16.57 -2.44 14.07
CA ALA A 264 17.21 -2.95 15.29
C ALA A 264 17.15 -1.95 16.45
N ARG A 265 17.31 -0.64 16.15
CA ARG A 265 17.26 0.44 17.15
C ARG A 265 15.84 0.74 17.60
N TRP A 266 14.86 0.73 16.70
CA TRP A 266 13.45 0.88 17.04
C TRP A 266 12.96 -0.24 17.97
N VAL A 267 13.38 -1.49 17.75
CA VAL A 267 13.09 -2.58 18.68
C VAL A 267 13.85 -2.43 20.00
N LYS A 268 15.12 -2.02 19.95
CA LYS A 268 15.96 -1.83 21.15
C LYS A 268 15.44 -0.73 22.09
N TYR A 269 14.98 0.39 21.53
CA TYR A 269 14.51 1.57 22.26
C TYR A 269 12.98 1.66 22.30
N TYR A 270 12.32 0.52 22.19
CA TYR A 270 10.87 0.42 22.30
C TYR A 270 10.42 0.67 23.76
N PRO A 271 9.52 1.64 24.03
CA PRO A 271 9.11 2.02 25.38
C PRO A 271 8.22 0.99 26.11
N GLY A 272 7.92 -0.16 25.50
CA GLY A 272 7.23 -1.28 26.18
C GLY A 272 5.70 -1.23 26.23
N ASP A 273 5.05 -0.30 25.51
CA ASP A 273 3.58 -0.18 25.44
C ASP A 273 2.91 -1.48 24.96
N LYS A 274 1.98 -2.03 25.74
CA LYS A 274 1.35 -3.31 25.38
C LYS A 274 0.22 -3.21 24.36
N ASN A 275 -0.22 -2.00 23.98
CA ASN A 275 -1.27 -1.78 22.99
C ASN A 275 -0.67 -1.31 21.66
N LEU A 276 -0.66 -2.19 20.66
CA LEU A 276 0.09 -2.01 19.43
C LEU A 276 -0.83 -1.98 18.22
N SER A 277 -0.64 -0.98 17.35
CA SER A 277 -1.31 -0.93 16.05
C SER A 277 -0.44 -1.58 14.98
N ILE A 278 -1.07 -2.33 14.08
CA ILE A 278 -0.44 -2.85 12.86
C ILE A 278 -1.22 -2.31 11.68
N ASP A 279 -0.52 -1.60 10.79
CA ASP A 279 -1.14 -0.90 9.66
C ASP A 279 -0.10 -0.60 8.57
N GLU A 280 -0.54 -0.02 7.46
CA GLU A 280 0.31 0.53 6.43
C GLU A 280 0.69 1.99 6.68
N SER A 281 1.97 2.28 6.49
CA SER A 281 2.48 3.64 6.39
C SER A 281 2.90 3.96 4.96
N MET A 282 2.60 5.17 4.51
CA MET A 282 2.93 5.66 3.16
C MET A 282 4.02 6.71 3.22
N ILE A 283 5.11 6.47 2.47
CA ILE A 283 6.23 7.39 2.31
C ILE A 283 6.09 8.09 0.95
N PRO A 284 5.76 9.39 0.89
CA PRO A 284 5.50 10.09 -0.37
C PRO A 284 6.66 9.97 -1.36
N TYR A 285 6.35 9.54 -2.58
CA TYR A 285 7.34 9.46 -3.65
C TYR A 285 6.68 9.57 -5.02
N TYR A 286 7.12 10.56 -5.80
CA TYR A 286 6.52 10.88 -7.10
C TYR A 286 7.39 10.45 -8.30
N GLY A 287 8.57 9.89 -8.06
CA GLY A 287 9.47 9.42 -9.11
C GLY A 287 9.07 8.08 -9.73
N LYS A 288 9.93 7.54 -10.59
CA LYS A 288 9.73 6.24 -11.25
C LYS A 288 10.47 5.16 -10.45
N HIS A 289 9.72 4.27 -9.82
CA HIS A 289 10.26 3.08 -9.15
C HIS A 289 9.26 1.93 -9.20
N GLY A 290 9.72 0.69 -9.32
CA GLY A 290 8.85 -0.49 -9.49
C GLY A 290 8.08 -0.91 -8.23
N THR A 291 8.48 -0.42 -7.06
CA THR A 291 7.77 -0.66 -5.78
C THR A 291 6.85 0.49 -5.37
N LYS A 292 6.76 1.56 -6.17
CA LYS A 292 5.86 2.68 -5.89
C LYS A 292 4.41 2.19 -5.96
N GLN A 293 3.66 2.42 -4.89
CA GLN A 293 2.25 2.12 -4.77
C GLN A 293 1.40 3.33 -5.12
N HIS A 294 0.19 3.06 -5.59
CA HIS A 294 -0.88 4.05 -5.74
C HIS A 294 -2.08 3.61 -4.90
N ILE A 295 -2.40 4.34 -3.84
CA ILE A 295 -3.54 4.04 -2.96
C ILE A 295 -4.62 5.10 -3.18
N HIS A 296 -5.78 4.67 -3.69
CA HIS A 296 -6.91 5.56 -3.93
C HIS A 296 -7.55 6.01 -2.61
N GLY A 297 -8.17 7.19 -2.59
CA GLY A 297 -8.85 7.72 -1.39
C GLY A 297 -7.93 8.24 -0.27
N LYS A 298 -6.65 7.84 -0.21
CA LYS A 298 -5.73 8.31 0.85
C LYS A 298 -5.13 9.70 0.54
N PRO A 299 -4.77 10.51 1.56
CA PRO A 299 -4.10 11.80 1.37
C PRO A 299 -2.76 11.67 0.61
N ILE A 300 -1.98 10.62 0.93
CA ILE A 300 -0.73 10.28 0.23
C ILE A 300 -1.05 9.18 -0.78
N ARG A 301 -1.40 9.59 -2.00
CA ARG A 301 -1.80 8.65 -3.07
C ARG A 301 -0.63 7.89 -3.66
N PHE A 302 0.56 8.49 -3.74
CA PHE A 302 1.72 7.90 -4.40
C PHE A 302 2.92 7.82 -3.46
N GLY A 303 3.49 6.63 -3.30
CA GLY A 303 4.61 6.47 -2.39
C GLY A 303 5.11 5.04 -2.25
N TYR A 304 6.08 4.86 -1.37
CA TYR A 304 6.45 3.54 -0.88
C TYR A 304 5.53 3.17 0.28
N LYS A 305 4.99 1.95 0.24
CA LYS A 305 4.20 1.38 1.32
C LYS A 305 5.13 0.64 2.29
N SER A 306 4.87 0.73 3.58
CA SER A 306 5.55 -0.04 4.61
C SER A 306 4.54 -0.62 5.59
N TRP A 307 4.61 -1.92 5.81
CA TRP A 307 3.91 -2.57 6.93
C TRP A 307 4.58 -2.13 8.22
N SER A 308 3.82 -1.56 9.14
CA SER A 308 4.35 -0.93 10.34
C SER A 308 3.65 -1.48 11.57
N ILE A 309 4.42 -1.81 12.60
CA ILE A 309 3.90 -2.05 13.95
C ILE A 309 4.32 -0.90 14.86
N CYS A 310 3.33 -0.23 15.44
CA CYS A 310 3.50 1.00 16.20
C CYS A 310 2.86 0.92 17.58
N THR A 311 3.34 1.73 18.52
CA THR A 311 2.64 1.97 19.78
C THR A 311 1.44 2.87 19.59
N ARG A 312 0.55 2.92 20.59
CA ARG A 312 -0.60 3.83 20.62
C ARG A 312 -0.22 5.31 20.40
N LEU A 313 0.96 5.71 20.84
CA LEU A 313 1.46 7.09 20.71
C LEU A 313 2.30 7.32 19.44
N GLY A 314 2.32 6.36 18.51
CA GLY A 314 2.95 6.52 17.21
C GLY A 314 4.44 6.22 17.16
N TYR A 315 5.01 5.56 18.18
CA TYR A 315 6.38 5.05 18.10
C TYR A 315 6.41 3.84 17.15
N LEU A 316 7.21 3.90 16.08
CA LEU A 316 7.43 2.79 15.18
C LEU A 316 8.35 1.75 15.84
N ILE A 317 7.87 0.53 16.05
CA ILE A 317 8.66 -0.55 16.64
C ILE A 317 9.40 -1.33 15.55
N TYR A 318 8.73 -1.59 14.44
CA TYR A 318 9.32 -2.26 13.28
C TYR A 318 8.56 -1.88 12.01
N GLY A 319 9.29 -1.68 10.91
CA GLY A 319 8.73 -1.47 9.59
C GLY A 319 9.29 -2.47 8.57
N GLU A 320 8.45 -3.00 7.70
CA GLU A 320 8.86 -3.78 6.53
C GLU A 320 8.43 -3.08 5.24
N LEU A 321 9.38 -2.87 4.33
CA LEU A 321 9.13 -2.14 3.08
C LEU A 321 8.43 -3.05 2.07
N TYR A 322 7.21 -2.69 1.70
CA TYR A 322 6.40 -3.48 0.77
C TYR A 322 6.98 -3.43 -0.65
N GLN A 323 7.35 -4.59 -1.19
CA GLN A 323 7.96 -4.76 -2.51
C GLN A 323 7.14 -5.66 -3.47
N GLY A 324 5.87 -5.91 -3.13
CA GLY A 324 4.93 -6.78 -3.86
C GLY A 324 4.24 -7.80 -2.95
N ALA A 325 3.26 -8.55 -3.49
CA ALA A 325 2.45 -9.53 -2.76
C ALA A 325 3.22 -10.59 -1.97
N SER A 326 4.47 -10.89 -2.32
CA SER A 326 5.33 -11.83 -1.60
C SER A 326 5.99 -11.24 -0.35
N THR A 327 5.87 -9.94 -0.11
CA THR A 327 6.54 -9.26 1.01
C THR A 327 5.81 -9.54 2.31
N GLY A 328 6.50 -10.12 3.28
CA GLY A 328 5.88 -10.49 4.56
C GLY A 328 4.86 -11.64 4.43
N ASN A 329 4.89 -12.37 3.31
CA ASN A 329 4.04 -13.53 3.06
C ASN A 329 4.79 -14.84 3.31
N THR A 330 5.39 -14.97 4.50
CA THR A 330 6.09 -16.19 4.97
C THR A 330 5.13 -17.34 5.30
N HIS A 331 3.87 -17.01 5.54
CA HIS A 331 2.76 -17.92 5.83
C HIS A 331 1.68 -17.86 4.74
N PRO A 332 1.97 -18.28 3.49
CA PRO A 332 1.04 -18.17 2.37
C PRO A 332 -0.27 -18.93 2.59
N GLU A 333 -0.26 -19.94 3.45
CA GLU A 333 -1.43 -20.71 3.86
C GLU A 333 -2.47 -19.86 4.61
N LEU A 334 -2.05 -18.80 5.30
CA LEU A 334 -2.94 -17.94 6.09
C LEU A 334 -3.48 -16.75 5.28
N GLY A 335 -2.86 -16.44 4.15
CA GLY A 335 -3.10 -15.22 3.37
C GLY A 335 -2.17 -14.07 3.78
N VAL A 336 -2.04 -13.07 2.90
CA VAL A 336 -1.06 -11.98 3.04
C VAL A 336 -1.25 -11.20 4.34
N GLY A 337 -2.48 -10.82 4.68
CA GLY A 337 -2.77 -10.01 5.87
C GLY A 337 -2.34 -10.72 7.16
N ALA A 338 -2.78 -11.96 7.35
CA ALA A 338 -2.41 -12.76 8.52
C ALA A 338 -0.90 -13.05 8.58
N SER A 339 -0.27 -13.35 7.44
CA SER A 339 1.17 -13.57 7.37
C SER A 339 1.97 -12.33 7.79
N VAL A 340 1.60 -11.16 7.28
CA VAL A 340 2.25 -9.88 7.63
C VAL A 340 2.12 -9.59 9.12
N VAL A 341 0.93 -9.81 9.70
CA VAL A 341 0.69 -9.63 11.13
C VAL A 341 1.62 -10.53 11.95
N LEU A 342 1.71 -11.82 11.61
CA LEU A 342 2.58 -12.76 12.32
C LEU A 342 4.06 -12.40 12.16
N ASP A 343 4.49 -12.00 10.96
CA ASP A 343 5.86 -11.57 10.69
C ASP A 343 6.25 -10.35 11.53
N LEU A 344 5.38 -9.35 11.66
CA LEU A 344 5.63 -8.16 12.48
C LEU A 344 5.62 -8.48 13.98
N ILE A 345 4.67 -9.29 14.45
CA ILE A 345 4.61 -9.72 15.85
C ILE A 345 5.86 -10.52 16.23
N SER A 346 6.40 -11.32 15.30
CA SER A 346 7.63 -12.09 15.52
C SER A 346 8.85 -11.23 15.85
N LYS A 347 8.81 -9.92 15.55
CA LYS A 347 9.91 -8.98 15.81
C LYS A 347 9.84 -8.35 17.20
N LEU A 348 8.76 -8.56 17.95
CA LEU A 348 8.59 -8.01 19.28
C LEU A 348 9.40 -8.79 20.33
N PRO A 349 9.87 -8.10 21.39
CA PRO A 349 10.35 -8.78 22.59
C PRO A 349 9.28 -9.70 23.19
N GLN A 350 9.68 -10.76 23.87
CA GLN A 350 8.74 -11.66 24.55
C GLN A 350 7.84 -10.89 25.52
N GLY A 351 6.54 -11.20 25.49
CA GLY A 351 5.56 -10.56 26.36
C GLY A 351 4.12 -10.79 25.91
N SER A 352 3.19 -10.21 26.66
CA SER A 352 1.76 -10.21 26.32
C SER A 352 1.36 -8.84 25.78
N TYR A 353 0.79 -8.83 24.58
CA TYR A 353 0.41 -7.62 23.85
C TYR A 353 -1.06 -7.70 23.42
N SER A 354 -1.67 -6.55 23.20
CA SER A 354 -2.95 -6.38 22.53
C SER A 354 -2.70 -5.72 21.17
N PHE A 355 -3.14 -6.37 20.10
CA PHE A 355 -2.93 -5.93 18.73
C PHE A 355 -4.22 -5.35 18.15
N TYR A 356 -4.09 -4.24 17.45
CA TYR A 356 -5.18 -3.53 16.78
C TYR A 356 -4.79 -3.35 15.31
N PHE A 357 -5.66 -3.77 14.40
CA PHE A 357 -5.40 -3.71 12.96
C PHE A 357 -6.71 -3.69 12.19
N ASP A 358 -6.66 -3.15 10.97
CA ASP A 358 -7.82 -3.02 10.10
C ASP A 358 -8.29 -4.38 9.52
N ASN A 359 -9.49 -4.36 8.97
CA ASN A 359 -10.19 -5.40 8.25
C ASN A 359 -9.32 -6.11 7.21
N PHE A 360 -8.50 -5.38 6.45
CA PHE A 360 -7.57 -5.96 5.48
C PHE A 360 -6.68 -7.04 6.11
N LEU A 361 -6.23 -6.81 7.36
CA LEU A 361 -5.35 -7.69 8.10
C LEU A 361 -6.07 -8.81 8.87
N ARG A 362 -7.42 -8.86 8.84
CA ARG A 362 -8.23 -9.87 9.56
C ARG A 362 -8.51 -11.15 8.78
N HIS A 363 -8.17 -11.23 7.49
CA HIS A 363 -8.56 -12.37 6.68
C HIS A 363 -7.67 -13.60 6.96
N TYR A 364 -8.28 -14.63 7.54
CA TYR A 364 -7.74 -15.98 7.59
C TYR A 364 -8.32 -16.77 6.42
N ARG A 365 -7.48 -17.50 5.67
CA ARG A 365 -8.00 -18.59 4.84
C ARG A 365 -8.50 -19.70 5.78
N CYS A 366 -9.81 -19.95 5.80
CA CYS A 366 -10.39 -21.15 6.41
C CYS A 366 -10.62 -22.22 5.35
#